data_AF-A0A9D1HRV8-F1
#
_entry.id   AF-A0A9D1HRV8-F1
#
_cell.length_a   1.000
_cell.length_b   1.000
_cell.length_c   1.000
_cell.angle_alpha   90.00
_cell.angle_beta   90.00
_cell.angle_gamma   90.00
#
_symmetry.space_group_name_H-M   'P 1'
#
loop_
_entity.id
_entity.type
_entity.pdbx_description
1 polymer ?
#
loop_
_entity_poly.entity_id
_entity_poly.type
_entity_poly.pdbx_seq_one_letter_code
_entity_poly.pdbx_strand_id
1 'polypeptide(L)'
;MNYEDAFKHYREGTATEEEKAFVQEEIAKAKALSTLLDDEALAVKPAPIKEADAKEVKEAKHQLIWKRVLAGLLSIVALLVIIGAVLGGVFGSAATYAKDSIVYSKAEAAEIATEFAYNDAVNRFGFTGSVTDFYAESTREIDDRFNFEGDLKSSYYTYKVEVTGWSEDGWEFEYEISVNSKTGSCSVLELERDREGRR
;
A
#
# COMPACT_ATOMS: atom_id res chain seq x y z
N MET A 1 -17.19 -69.64 2.01
CA MET A 1 -16.33 -70.72 2.53
C MET A 1 -14.94 -70.17 2.79
N ASN A 2 -14.28 -70.59 3.87
CA ASN A 2 -12.88 -70.26 4.11
C ASN A 2 -12.00 -71.17 3.23
N TYR A 3 -11.09 -70.60 2.44
CA TYR A 3 -10.23 -71.35 1.54
C TYR A 3 -9.27 -72.28 2.30
N GLU A 4 -8.77 -71.86 3.46
CA GLU A 4 -7.83 -72.68 4.25
C GLU A 4 -8.46 -73.98 4.74
N ASP A 5 -9.71 -73.89 5.22
CA ASP A 5 -10.46 -75.05 5.72
C ASP A 5 -10.89 -75.98 4.56
N ALA A 6 -11.37 -75.41 3.45
CA ALA A 6 -11.74 -76.18 2.26
C ALA A 6 -10.53 -76.86 1.60
N PHE A 7 -9.37 -76.18 1.55
CA PHE A 7 -8.13 -76.74 1.04
C PHE A 7 -7.59 -77.85 1.94
N LYS A 8 -7.74 -77.72 3.26
CA LYS A 8 -7.38 -78.77 4.21
C LYS A 8 -8.25 -80.02 4.02
N HIS A 9 -9.58 -79.87 3.93
CA HIS A 9 -10.48 -80.98 3.61
C HIS A 9 -10.18 -81.60 2.23
N TYR A 10 -9.81 -80.78 1.25
CA TYR A 10 -9.41 -81.25 -0.08
C TYR A 10 -8.15 -82.13 -0.02
N ARG A 11 -7.16 -81.71 0.77
CA ARG A 11 -5.90 -82.44 0.97
C ARG A 11 -6.06 -83.72 1.79
N GLU A 12 -6.95 -83.68 2.79
CA GLU A 12 -7.24 -84.82 3.68
C GLU A 12 -8.22 -85.83 3.07
N GLY A 13 -8.79 -85.53 1.90
CA GLY A 13 -9.70 -86.42 1.16
C GLY A 13 -11.14 -86.44 1.71
N THR A 14 -11.47 -85.51 2.61
CA THR A 14 -12.77 -85.40 3.29
C THR A 14 -13.65 -84.28 2.73
N ALA A 15 -13.19 -83.55 1.70
CA ALA A 15 -13.94 -82.47 1.08
C ALA A 15 -15.21 -82.94 0.37
N THR A 16 -16.28 -82.18 0.58
CA THR A 16 -17.53 -82.28 -0.19
C THR A 16 -17.31 -81.83 -1.65
N GLU A 17 -18.21 -82.23 -2.55
CA GLU A 17 -18.12 -81.87 -3.99
C GLU A 17 -18.07 -80.35 -4.21
N GLU A 18 -18.77 -79.57 -3.38
CA GLU A 18 -18.77 -78.10 -3.44
C GLU A 18 -17.43 -77.49 -3.00
N GLU A 19 -16.81 -78.03 -1.95
CA GLU A 19 -15.49 -77.58 -1.48
C GLU A 19 -14.39 -77.92 -2.49
N LYS A 20 -14.48 -79.07 -3.18
CA LYS A 20 -13.54 -79.43 -4.26
C LYS A 20 -13.61 -78.45 -5.42
N ALA A 21 -14.81 -78.09 -5.86
CA ALA A 21 -15.00 -77.13 -6.94
C ALA A 21 -14.46 -75.74 -6.57
N PHE A 22 -14.73 -75.28 -5.34
CA PHE A 22 -14.25 -74.00 -4.82
C PHE A 22 -12.71 -73.94 -4.76
N VAL A 23 -12.06 -74.99 -4.26
CA VAL A 23 -10.58 -75.05 -4.18
C VAL A 23 -9.95 -75.10 -5.58
N GLN A 24 -10.53 -75.85 -6.51
CA GLN A 24 -10.03 -75.92 -7.89
C GLN A 24 -10.16 -74.59 -8.63
N GLU A 25 -11.24 -73.84 -8.40
CA GLU A 25 -11.45 -72.53 -8.98
C GLU A 25 -10.42 -71.51 -8.47
N GLU A 26 -10.15 -71.48 -7.16
CA GLU A 26 -9.14 -70.59 -6.58
C GLU A 26 -7.72 -70.95 -7.02
N ILE A 27 -7.39 -72.23 -7.16
CA ILE A 27 -6.11 -72.67 -7.75
C ILE A 27 -6.00 -72.23 -9.22
N ALA A 28 -7.10 -72.27 -9.98
CA ALA A 28 -7.11 -71.81 -11.36
C ALA A 28 -6.93 -70.29 -11.46
N LYS A 29 -7.57 -69.51 -10.58
CA LYS A 29 -7.38 -68.05 -10.48
C LYS A 29 -5.95 -67.71 -10.08
N ALA A 30 -5.38 -68.40 -9.10
CA ALA A 30 -3.99 -68.20 -8.68
C ALA A 30 -3.00 -68.51 -9.80
N LYS A 31 -3.24 -69.59 -10.58
CA LYS A 31 -2.43 -69.90 -11.77
C LYS A 31 -2.56 -68.83 -12.85
N ALA A 32 -3.78 -68.34 -13.12
CA ALA A 32 -4.01 -67.27 -14.09
C ALA A 32 -3.30 -65.96 -13.67
N LEU A 33 -3.33 -65.61 -12.39
CA LEU A 33 -2.61 -64.46 -11.84
C LEU A 33 -1.08 -64.63 -11.92
N SER A 34 -0.56 -65.82 -11.61
CA SER A 34 0.87 -66.13 -11.77
C SER A 34 1.30 -65.97 -13.23
N THR A 35 0.50 -66.49 -14.18
CA THR A 35 0.82 -66.36 -15.61
C THR A 35 0.76 -64.92 -16.10
N LEU A 36 -0.09 -64.06 -15.53
CA LEU A 36 -0.12 -62.63 -15.85
C LEU A 36 1.06 -61.85 -15.24
N LEU A 37 1.57 -62.30 -14.09
CA LEU A 37 2.74 -61.72 -13.44
C LEU A 37 4.05 -62.15 -14.09
N ASP A 38 4.10 -63.38 -14.62
CA ASP A 38 5.24 -63.95 -15.35
C ASP A 38 5.26 -63.53 -16.84
N ASP A 39 4.23 -62.83 -17.33
CA ASP A 39 4.18 -62.31 -18.69
C ASP A 39 5.11 -61.10 -18.82
N GLU A 40 6.34 -61.34 -19.26
CA GLU A 40 7.40 -60.35 -19.47
C GLU A 40 6.98 -59.24 -20.46
N ALA A 41 5.89 -59.43 -21.22
CA ALA A 41 5.28 -58.42 -22.07
C ALA A 41 4.53 -57.30 -21.30
N LEU A 42 4.07 -57.58 -20.06
CA LEU A 42 3.43 -56.61 -19.16
C LEU A 42 4.43 -55.98 -18.18
N ALA A 43 5.64 -56.54 -18.07
CA ALA A 43 6.75 -55.92 -17.38
C ALA A 43 7.20 -54.68 -18.15
N VAL A 44 6.55 -53.54 -17.90
CA VAL A 44 7.03 -52.22 -18.34
C VAL A 44 8.41 -52.05 -17.71
N LYS A 45 9.46 -52.35 -18.49
CA LYS A 45 10.84 -52.07 -18.09
C LYS A 45 10.86 -50.59 -17.71
N PRO A 46 11.26 -50.23 -16.47
CA PRO A 46 11.36 -48.83 -16.11
C PRO A 46 12.26 -48.17 -17.13
N ALA A 47 11.71 -47.22 -17.89
CA ALA A 47 12.47 -46.49 -18.89
C ALA A 47 13.74 -45.98 -18.21
N PRO A 48 14.93 -46.15 -18.81
CA PRO A 48 16.18 -45.73 -18.17
C PRO A 48 16.08 -44.22 -17.94
N ILE A 49 15.90 -43.84 -16.67
CA ILE A 49 15.94 -42.44 -16.25
C ILE A 49 17.39 -42.04 -16.44
N LYS A 50 17.67 -41.30 -17.51
CA LYS A 50 19.00 -40.75 -17.79
C LYS A 50 19.34 -39.85 -16.61
N GLU A 51 20.36 -40.21 -15.82
CA GLU A 51 20.84 -39.36 -14.73
C GLU A 51 21.22 -38.00 -15.34
N ALA A 52 20.49 -36.96 -14.95
CA ALA A 52 20.68 -35.63 -15.51
C ALA A 52 22.11 -35.14 -15.17
N ASP A 53 22.86 -34.75 -16.20
CA ASP A 53 24.22 -34.26 -16.05
C ASP A 53 24.24 -33.09 -15.05
N ALA A 54 25.21 -33.05 -14.14
CA ALA A 54 25.27 -32.04 -13.07
C ALA A 54 25.23 -30.59 -13.59
N LYS A 55 25.65 -30.37 -14.85
CA LYS A 55 25.53 -29.09 -15.57
C LYS A 55 24.08 -28.74 -15.91
N GLU A 56 23.29 -29.68 -16.43
CA GLU A 56 21.87 -29.45 -16.76
C GLU A 56 21.06 -29.13 -15.51
N VAL A 57 21.33 -29.82 -14.39
CA VAL A 57 20.67 -29.53 -13.11
C VAL A 57 21.01 -28.13 -12.60
N LYS A 58 22.27 -27.67 -12.80
CA LYS A 58 22.71 -26.32 -12.39
C LYS A 58 22.06 -25.23 -13.23
N GLU A 59 21.99 -25.41 -14.55
CA GLU A 59 21.34 -24.47 -15.47
C GLU A 59 19.83 -24.39 -15.23
N ALA A 60 19.16 -25.53 -15.03
CA ALA A 60 17.74 -25.58 -14.69
C ALA A 60 17.44 -24.87 -13.35
N LYS A 61 18.28 -25.09 -12.33
CA LYS A 61 18.18 -24.37 -11.04
C LYS A 61 18.39 -22.87 -11.22
N HIS A 62 19.39 -22.47 -12.02
CA HIS A 62 19.66 -21.06 -12.26
C HIS A 62 18.50 -20.37 -12.98
N GLN A 63 17.94 -20.99 -14.02
CA GLN A 63 16.75 -20.48 -14.72
C GLN A 63 15.52 -20.40 -13.80
N LEU A 64 15.31 -21.39 -12.93
CA LEU A 64 14.22 -21.35 -11.94
C LEU A 64 14.39 -20.21 -10.94
N ILE A 65 15.61 -20.00 -10.43
CA ILE A 65 15.92 -18.88 -9.53
C ILE A 65 15.71 -17.55 -10.26
N TRP A 66 16.20 -17.41 -11.50
CA TRP A 66 16.04 -16.20 -12.29
C TRP A 66 14.58 -15.87 -12.59
N LYS A 67 13.75 -16.87 -12.92
CA LYS A 67 12.31 -16.70 -13.10
C LYS A 67 11.63 -16.23 -11.81
N ARG A 68 12.02 -16.75 -10.65
CA ARG A 68 11.49 -16.33 -9.34
C ARG A 68 11.92 -14.90 -8.98
N VAL A 69 13.18 -14.57 -9.22
CA VAL A 69 13.71 -13.20 -9.02
C VAL A 69 12.98 -12.22 -9.93
N LEU A 70 12.83 -12.54 -11.21
CA LEU A 70 12.12 -11.70 -12.18
C LEU A 70 10.64 -11.52 -11.80
N ALA A 71 9.95 -12.59 -11.38
CA ALA A 71 8.58 -12.51 -10.90
C ALA A 71 8.46 -11.64 -9.64
N GLY A 72 9.40 -11.77 -8.70
CA GLY A 72 9.47 -10.91 -7.51
C GLY A 72 9.67 -9.44 -7.90
N LEU A 73 10.59 -9.15 -8.82
CA LEU A 73 10.89 -7.80 -9.27
C LEU A 73 9.68 -7.17 -9.99
N LEU A 74 9.01 -7.92 -10.86
CA LEU A 74 7.75 -7.50 -11.50
C LEU A 74 6.65 -7.22 -10.47
N SER A 75 6.54 -8.04 -9.41
CA SER A 75 5.54 -7.81 -8.35
C SER A 75 5.79 -6.49 -7.59
N ILE A 76 7.05 -6.15 -7.34
CA ILE A 76 7.44 -4.89 -6.69
C ILE A 76 7.10 -3.71 -7.60
N VAL A 77 7.42 -3.80 -8.90
CA VAL A 77 7.09 -2.76 -9.87
C VAL A 77 5.57 -2.57 -9.95
N ALA A 78 4.79 -3.64 -10.02
CA ALA A 78 3.33 -3.56 -10.03
C ALA A 78 2.79 -2.88 -8.76
N LEU A 79 3.33 -3.20 -7.59
CA LEU A 79 2.97 -2.58 -6.33
C LEU A 79 3.28 -1.07 -6.32
N LEU A 80 4.45 -0.67 -6.81
CA LEU A 80 4.82 0.75 -6.93
C LEU A 80 3.90 1.51 -7.89
N VAL A 81 3.50 0.90 -9.01
CA VAL A 81 2.54 1.51 -9.95
C VAL A 81 1.18 1.72 -9.27
N ILE A 82 0.69 0.73 -8.52
CA ILE A 82 -0.58 0.86 -7.78
C ILE A 82 -0.49 1.97 -6.75
N ILE A 83 0.59 2.03 -5.96
CA ILE A 83 0.80 3.09 -4.98
C ILE A 83 0.83 4.46 -5.67
N GLY A 84 1.58 4.59 -6.76
CA GLY A 84 1.65 5.82 -7.55
C GLY A 84 0.28 6.26 -8.07
N ALA A 85 -0.53 5.32 -8.58
CA ALA A 85 -1.88 5.60 -9.07
C ALA A 85 -2.82 6.04 -7.94
N VAL A 86 -2.78 5.39 -6.78
CA VAL A 86 -3.63 5.74 -5.63
C VAL A 86 -3.23 7.11 -5.08
N LEU A 87 -1.94 7.33 -4.79
CA LEU A 87 -1.47 8.61 -4.27
C LEU A 87 -1.71 9.73 -5.28
N GLY A 88 -1.39 9.53 -6.56
CA GLY A 88 -1.63 10.50 -7.61
C GLY A 88 -3.12 10.84 -7.77
N GLY A 89 -4.00 9.85 -7.70
CA GLY A 89 -5.45 10.06 -7.74
C GLY A 89 -5.97 10.86 -6.54
N VAL A 90 -5.52 10.53 -5.32
CA VAL A 90 -5.94 11.22 -4.09
C VAL A 90 -5.42 12.65 -4.07
N PHE A 91 -4.10 12.86 -4.21
CA PHE A 91 -3.52 14.20 -4.15
C PHE A 91 -3.93 15.06 -5.35
N GLY A 92 -4.06 14.48 -6.54
CA GLY A 92 -4.53 15.20 -7.73
C GLY A 92 -5.98 15.67 -7.60
N SER A 93 -6.85 14.83 -7.01
CA SER A 93 -8.24 15.21 -6.75
C SER A 93 -8.33 16.31 -5.70
N ALA A 94 -7.60 16.18 -4.60
CA ALA A 94 -7.60 17.19 -3.53
C ALA A 94 -7.03 18.54 -3.97
N ALA A 95 -5.99 18.56 -4.79
CA ALA A 95 -5.49 19.81 -5.40
C ALA A 95 -6.57 20.47 -6.27
N THR A 96 -7.31 19.68 -7.04
CA THR A 96 -8.43 20.19 -7.87
C THR A 96 -9.53 20.78 -6.98
N TYR A 97 -9.97 20.05 -5.94
CA TYR A 97 -10.98 20.55 -5.01
C TYR A 97 -10.52 21.80 -4.26
N ALA A 98 -9.25 21.86 -3.83
CA ALA A 98 -8.67 23.03 -3.18
C ALA A 98 -8.75 24.26 -4.10
N LYS A 99 -8.36 24.10 -5.37
CA LYS A 99 -8.43 25.16 -6.37
C LYS A 99 -9.86 25.65 -6.62
N ASP A 100 -10.80 24.72 -6.75
CA ASP A 100 -12.21 25.06 -7.00
C ASP A 100 -12.89 25.70 -5.76
N SER A 101 -12.29 25.53 -4.58
CA SER A 101 -12.81 26.06 -3.32
C SER A 101 -12.23 27.43 -2.92
N ILE A 102 -11.36 28.02 -3.74
CA ILE A 102 -10.82 29.35 -3.45
C ILE A 102 -11.95 30.38 -3.50
N VAL A 103 -12.19 31.04 -2.36
CA VAL A 103 -13.18 32.12 -2.23
C VAL A 103 -12.48 33.47 -2.14
N TYR A 104 -11.37 33.52 -1.40
CA TYR A 104 -10.59 34.73 -1.18
C TYR A 104 -9.36 34.74 -2.08
N SER A 105 -9.19 35.82 -2.84
CA SER A 105 -8.01 36.07 -3.64
C SER A 105 -6.79 36.38 -2.79
N LYS A 106 -5.62 36.37 -3.42
CA LYS A 106 -4.35 36.75 -2.78
C LYS A 106 -4.37 38.19 -2.23
N ALA A 107 -5.01 39.12 -2.93
CA ALA A 107 -5.13 40.50 -2.49
C ALA A 107 -6.07 40.63 -1.28
N GLU A 108 -7.24 39.97 -1.32
CA GLU A 108 -8.17 39.95 -0.19
C GLU A 108 -7.54 39.26 1.04
N ALA A 109 -6.76 38.19 0.83
CA ALA A 109 -6.02 37.56 1.92
C ALA A 109 -4.99 38.50 2.58
N ALA A 110 -4.37 39.40 1.80
CA ALA A 110 -3.46 40.41 2.33
C ALA A 110 -4.19 41.40 3.26
N GLU A 111 -5.37 41.87 2.82
CA GLU A 111 -6.21 42.79 3.58
C GLU A 111 -6.70 42.12 4.89
N ILE A 112 -7.21 40.88 4.79
CA ILE A 112 -7.66 40.09 5.93
C ILE A 112 -6.51 39.86 6.93
N ALA A 113 -5.32 39.49 6.45
CA ALA A 113 -4.16 39.29 7.31
C ALA A 113 -3.72 40.59 7.99
N THR A 114 -3.76 41.72 7.29
CA THR A 114 -3.38 43.03 7.83
C THR A 114 -4.33 43.44 8.96
N GLU A 115 -5.64 43.31 8.74
CA GLU A 115 -6.64 43.57 9.77
C GLU A 115 -6.51 42.62 10.95
N PHE A 116 -6.23 41.34 10.70
CA PHE A 116 -5.98 40.35 11.75
C PHE A 116 -4.74 40.69 12.59
N ALA A 117 -3.62 41.06 11.96
CA ALA A 117 -2.38 41.45 12.65
C ALA A 117 -2.61 42.66 13.56
N TYR A 118 -3.29 43.68 13.04
CA TYR A 118 -3.66 44.87 13.81
C TYR A 118 -4.49 44.49 15.04
N ASN A 119 -5.57 43.73 14.86
CA ASN A 119 -6.44 43.31 15.96
C ASN A 119 -5.69 42.44 16.96
N ASP A 120 -4.79 41.56 16.51
CA ASP A 120 -3.96 40.75 17.39
C ASP A 120 -3.01 41.63 18.23
N ALA A 121 -2.39 42.63 17.61
CA ALA A 121 -1.53 43.58 18.30
C ALA A 121 -2.27 44.41 19.35
N VAL A 122 -3.48 44.90 19.02
CA VAL A 122 -4.37 45.61 19.95
C VAL A 122 -4.73 44.70 21.13
N ASN A 123 -5.15 43.46 20.87
CA ASN A 123 -5.66 42.56 21.90
C ASN A 123 -4.55 41.98 22.79
N ARG A 124 -3.39 41.61 22.22
CA ARG A 124 -2.30 40.95 22.95
C ARG A 124 -1.34 41.93 23.61
N PHE A 125 -1.11 43.08 22.98
CA PHE A 125 -0.05 44.01 23.39
C PHE A 125 -0.58 45.41 23.72
N GLY A 126 -1.87 45.66 23.58
CA GLY A 126 -2.46 46.97 23.85
C GLY A 126 -2.00 48.04 22.86
N PHE A 127 -1.74 47.65 21.60
CA PHE A 127 -1.40 48.59 20.53
C PHE A 127 -2.48 49.69 20.39
N THR A 128 -2.06 50.95 20.27
CA THR A 128 -2.96 52.12 20.25
C THR A 128 -2.98 52.88 18.92
N GLY A 129 -2.28 52.38 17.89
CA GLY A 129 -2.27 52.98 16.55
C GLY A 129 -3.50 52.60 15.70
N SER A 130 -3.36 52.84 14.40
CA SER A 130 -4.34 52.56 13.35
C SER A 130 -4.00 51.28 12.60
N VAL A 131 -5.00 50.66 11.96
CA VAL A 131 -4.79 49.55 11.03
C VAL A 131 -3.88 49.95 9.85
N THR A 132 -3.85 51.24 9.49
CA THR A 132 -2.97 51.77 8.45
C THR A 132 -1.49 51.76 8.82
N ASP A 133 -1.18 51.55 10.10
CA ASP A 133 0.19 51.40 10.58
C ASP A 133 0.71 49.98 10.37
N PHE A 134 -0.15 49.08 9.89
CA PHE A 134 0.18 47.74 9.43
C PHE A 134 0.07 47.67 7.90
N TYR A 135 0.98 46.94 7.28
CA TYR A 135 0.87 46.60 5.86
C TYR A 135 1.42 45.21 5.58
N ALA A 136 0.84 44.55 4.58
CA ALA A 136 1.37 43.29 4.07
C ALA A 136 2.63 43.56 3.23
N GLU A 137 3.79 43.10 3.70
CA GLU A 137 5.06 43.18 2.99
C GLU A 137 5.12 42.22 1.80
N SER A 138 4.67 41.00 2.06
CA SER A 138 4.60 39.98 1.04
C SER A 138 3.38 39.10 1.28
N THR A 139 2.73 38.77 0.19
CA THR A 139 1.85 37.60 0.14
C THR A 139 2.65 36.54 -0.59
N ARG A 140 3.17 35.54 0.14
CA ARG A 140 3.75 34.38 -0.52
C ARG A 140 2.66 33.68 -1.32
N GLU A 141 3.09 32.92 -2.33
CA GLU A 141 2.15 32.12 -3.12
C GLU A 141 1.37 31.18 -2.21
N ILE A 142 0.20 30.78 -2.69
CA ILE A 142 -0.56 29.66 -2.14
C ILE A 142 0.44 28.57 -1.72
N ASP A 143 0.43 28.14 -0.46
CA ASP A 143 1.23 26.97 -0.08
C ASP A 143 0.82 25.85 -1.04
N ASP A 144 1.75 25.42 -1.90
CA ASP A 144 1.51 24.40 -2.93
C ASP A 144 0.95 23.11 -2.31
N ARG A 145 1.12 22.96 -0.99
CA ARG A 145 0.48 21.96 -0.16
C ARG A 145 -0.92 22.45 0.22
N PHE A 146 -1.91 21.95 -0.52
CA PHE A 146 -3.29 22.03 -0.07
C PHE A 146 -3.47 21.29 1.27
N ASN A 147 -4.33 21.82 2.12
CA ASN A 147 -4.76 21.20 3.36
C ASN A 147 -6.07 20.44 3.12
N PHE A 148 -6.40 19.48 3.99
CA PHE A 148 -7.68 18.77 3.94
C PHE A 148 -8.17 18.52 5.37
N GLU A 149 -9.45 18.79 5.62
CA GLU A 149 -10.09 18.57 6.92
C GLU A 149 -11.12 17.44 6.80
N GLY A 150 -10.70 16.23 7.16
CA GLY A 150 -11.56 15.05 7.15
C GLY A 150 -11.74 14.44 5.75
N ASP A 151 -12.28 15.18 4.78
CA ASP A 151 -12.52 14.69 3.40
C ASP A 151 -11.75 15.49 2.32
N LEU A 152 -11.60 14.90 1.12
CA LEU A 152 -10.88 15.52 0.00
C LEU A 152 -11.61 16.72 -0.61
N LYS A 153 -12.92 16.85 -0.39
CA LYS A 153 -13.73 17.95 -0.96
C LYS A 153 -13.63 19.22 -0.12
N SER A 154 -13.31 19.05 1.15
CA SER A 154 -13.02 20.13 2.09
C SER A 154 -11.64 20.75 1.85
N SER A 155 -10.83 20.18 0.95
CA SER A 155 -9.47 20.66 0.69
C SER A 155 -9.46 22.15 0.35
N TYR A 156 -8.42 22.85 0.82
CA TYR A 156 -8.26 24.29 0.64
C TYR A 156 -6.77 24.64 0.58
N TYR A 157 -6.48 25.84 0.08
CA TYR A 157 -5.15 26.40 0.06
C TYR A 157 -4.94 27.38 1.21
N THR A 158 -3.70 27.54 1.62
CA THR A 158 -3.34 28.50 2.68
C THR A 158 -2.41 29.54 2.09
N TYR A 159 -2.78 30.81 2.20
CA TYR A 159 -1.86 31.91 1.94
C TYR A 159 -0.99 32.14 3.16
N LYS A 160 0.30 32.40 2.95
CA LYS A 160 1.19 32.91 3.98
C LYS A 160 1.46 34.38 3.69
N VAL A 161 1.13 35.23 4.64
CA VAL A 161 1.20 36.68 4.50
C VAL A 161 2.15 37.21 5.57
N GLU A 162 3.19 37.89 5.13
CA GLU A 162 4.08 38.65 6.00
C GLU A 162 3.47 40.03 6.19
N VAL A 163 3.18 40.40 7.44
CA VAL A 163 2.58 41.69 7.79
C VAL A 163 3.48 42.37 8.81
N THR A 164 3.86 43.61 8.51
CA THR A 164 4.67 44.42 9.42
C THR A 164 3.85 45.60 9.90
N GLY A 165 3.99 45.93 11.19
CA GLY A 165 3.38 47.13 11.75
C GLY A 165 4.28 47.85 12.74
N TRP A 166 4.12 49.17 12.82
CA TRP A 166 4.92 50.03 13.70
C TRP A 166 4.04 50.79 14.69
N SER A 167 4.52 50.86 15.93
CA SER A 167 3.94 51.69 16.98
C SER A 167 4.69 53.01 17.10
N GLU A 168 3.97 54.08 17.44
CA GLU A 168 4.57 55.38 17.79
C GLU A 168 5.60 55.28 18.93
N ASP A 169 5.49 54.28 19.81
CA ASP A 169 6.42 54.06 20.93
C ASP A 169 7.75 53.38 20.51
N GLY A 170 7.93 53.15 19.20
CA GLY A 170 9.13 52.57 18.57
C GLY A 170 9.17 51.05 18.55
N TRP A 171 8.01 50.39 18.67
CA TRP A 171 7.89 48.95 18.51
C TRP A 171 7.58 48.58 17.07
N GLU A 172 8.29 47.57 16.56
CA GLU A 172 8.05 46.91 15.29
C GLU A 172 7.47 45.53 15.56
N PHE A 173 6.43 45.17 14.82
CA PHE A 173 5.79 43.86 14.86
C PHE A 173 5.88 43.23 13.48
N GLU A 174 6.52 42.07 13.40
CA GLU A 174 6.62 41.28 12.17
C GLU A 174 5.82 39.99 12.36
N TYR A 175 4.74 39.83 11.59
CA TYR A 175 3.87 38.67 11.65
C TYR A 175 4.04 37.81 10.39
N GLU A 176 4.16 36.49 10.54
CA GLU A 176 3.80 35.54 9.48
C GLU A 176 2.40 34.98 9.79
N ILE A 177 1.42 35.32 8.96
CA ILE A 177 0.01 34.92 9.13
C ILE A 177 -0.37 33.93 8.05
N SER A 178 -0.98 32.82 8.46
CA SER A 178 -1.68 31.92 7.54
C SER A 178 -3.12 32.37 7.37
N VAL A 179 -3.60 32.38 6.12
CA VAL A 179 -4.99 32.70 5.76
C VAL A 179 -5.58 31.56 4.94
N ASN A 180 -6.69 30.98 5.41
CA ASN A 180 -7.42 29.95 4.69
C ASN A 180 -8.09 30.55 3.43
N SER A 181 -7.75 30.05 2.24
CA SER A 181 -8.26 30.57 0.96
C SER A 181 -9.77 30.42 0.76
N LYS A 182 -10.41 29.54 1.53
CA LYS A 182 -11.83 29.22 1.45
C LYS A 182 -12.65 29.97 2.48
N THR A 183 -12.14 30.12 3.70
CA THR A 183 -12.89 30.70 4.83
C THR A 183 -12.39 32.07 5.29
N GLY A 184 -11.20 32.50 4.85
CA GLY A 184 -10.55 33.71 5.35
C GLY A 184 -10.05 33.58 6.80
N SER A 185 -10.14 32.39 7.40
CA SER A 185 -9.70 32.19 8.78
C SER A 185 -8.19 32.36 8.90
N CYS A 186 -7.75 33.13 9.89
CA CYS A 186 -6.36 33.45 10.13
C CYS A 186 -5.76 32.69 11.32
N SER A 187 -4.46 32.40 11.25
CA SER A 187 -3.68 32.06 12.43
C SER A 187 -2.26 32.61 12.33
N VAL A 188 -1.71 33.05 13.47
CA VAL A 188 -0.31 33.48 13.59
C VAL A 188 0.58 32.25 13.50
N LEU A 189 1.45 32.19 12.49
CA LEU A 189 2.50 31.19 12.38
C LEU A 189 3.74 31.63 13.15
N GLU A 190 4.13 32.88 12.98
CA GLU A 190 5.29 33.50 13.61
C GLU A 190 4.99 34.95 13.97
N LEU A 191 5.60 35.41 15.05
CA LEU A 191 5.51 36.79 15.51
C LEU A 191 6.85 37.18 16.12
N GLU A 192 7.51 38.14 15.51
CA GLU A 192 8.66 38.83 16.06
C GLU A 192 8.24 40.24 16.50
N ARG A 193 8.77 40.68 17.64
CA ARG A 193 8.47 42.02 18.16
C ARG A 193 9.72 42.65 18.74
N ASP A 194 10.24 43.61 18.01
CA ASP A 194 11.46 44.32 18.34
C ASP A 194 11.19 45.78 18.64
N ARG A 195 12.11 46.40 19.37
CA ARG A 195 12.08 47.84 19.64
C ARG A 195 13.29 48.47 18.98
N GLU A 196 13.05 49.45 18.11
CA GLU A 196 14.12 50.16 17.43
C GLU A 196 15.07 50.75 18.49
N GLY A 197 16.34 50.32 18.47
CA GLY A 197 17.37 50.75 19.44
C GLY A 197 17.81 49.74 20.52
N ARG A 198 17.38 48.47 20.48
CA ARG A 198 18.02 47.37 21.24
C ARG A 198 18.30 46.15 20.34
N ARG A 199 19.44 46.18 19.67
CA ARG A 199 20.20 44.97 19.29
C ARG A 199 21.47 44.92 20.13
#